data_AF-A0A223E1C1-F1
#
_entry.id   AF-A0A223E1C1-F1
#
_cell.length_a   1.000
_cell.length_b   1.000
_cell.length_c   1.000
_cell.angle_alpha   90.00
_cell.angle_beta   90.00
_cell.angle_gamma   90.00
#
_symmetry.space_group_name_H-M   'P 1'
#
loop_
_entity.id
_entity.type
_entity.pdbx_description
1 polymer ?
#
loop_
_entity_poly.entity_id
_entity_poly.type
_entity_poly.pdbx_seq_one_letter_code
_entity_poly.pdbx_strand_id
1 'polypeptide(L)'
;MIERYTRPEMGAIWTEENRFKAWLEVEILACEAWAELGVIPKEDVKKLRERASFDVNRIKQIEEETRHDVVAFTRAVSETLGDERKWVHYGLTSTDVVDTALSYLLKQANEILQKDLENFITILRDKALEHKYTVMMGRTHGVHAEPTTFGLKLALWYEEMKRNLERFKRAREEIEVGKISGAVGTYANIDPFVEQYVCEKLGLKPAPISTQTLQRDRHAEYMATLALIATSIEKFAVEIRGLQKSETREVEEFFAKGQKGSSAMPHKRNPIGSENMTGMARVIRGMMLTAYENVPLWHERDISHSSAERIILPDATIALNYMLNRFGNIVKNLTVFPENMKRNMEKTLGLIYSQRVLLALINKGMTREEAYDLVQPKAMEAWERQVPFRELIEAEKQITTKLSKEEIDDCFDYNYHLKNVDYIFKRCGLEQ
;
A
#
# COMPACT_ATOMS: atom_id res chain seq x y z
N MET A 1 14.31 8.98 2.41
CA MET A 1 13.22 9.44 3.29
C MET A 1 13.86 9.95 4.56
N ILE A 2 13.24 10.92 5.22
CA ILE A 2 13.75 11.48 6.47
C ILE A 2 13.55 10.49 7.62
N GLU A 3 14.46 10.51 8.60
CA GLU A 3 14.51 9.62 9.76
C GLU A 3 13.15 9.49 10.48
N ARG A 4 12.41 10.60 10.59
CA ARG A 4 11.07 10.65 11.21
C ARG A 4 10.06 9.65 10.61
N TYR A 5 10.20 9.30 9.34
CA TYR A 5 9.31 8.39 8.62
C TYR A 5 10.00 7.06 8.27
N THR A 6 11.12 6.77 8.92
CA THR A 6 11.89 5.54 8.71
C THR A 6 11.76 4.64 9.93
N ARG A 7 11.19 3.44 9.75
CA ARG A 7 11.19 2.41 10.79
C ARG A 7 12.51 1.62 10.72
N PRO A 8 13.08 1.20 11.87
CA PRO A 8 14.43 0.62 11.91
C PRO A 8 14.64 -0.55 10.96
N GLU A 9 13.66 -1.46 10.84
CA GLU A 9 13.77 -2.67 10.02
C GLU A 9 13.91 -2.37 8.53
N MET A 10 13.18 -1.37 8.00
CA MET A 10 13.25 -1.00 6.59
C MET A 10 14.46 -0.08 6.33
N GLY A 11 14.79 0.78 7.30
CA GLY A 11 15.99 1.62 7.23
C GLY A 11 17.28 0.82 7.18
N ALA A 12 17.36 -0.30 7.91
CA ALA A 12 18.53 -1.17 7.95
C ALA A 12 18.89 -1.75 6.57
N ILE A 13 17.87 -2.06 5.75
CA ILE A 13 18.05 -2.63 4.40
C ILE A 13 18.81 -1.66 3.49
N TRP A 14 18.50 -0.36 3.58
CA TRP A 14 19.00 0.67 2.68
C TRP A 14 20.28 1.36 3.17
N THR A 15 20.95 0.79 4.16
CA THR A 15 22.26 1.28 4.59
C THR A 15 23.34 0.94 3.56
N GLU A 16 24.39 1.77 3.47
CA GLU A 16 25.54 1.46 2.61
C GLU A 16 26.25 0.17 3.02
N GLU A 17 26.30 -0.09 4.33
CA GLU A 17 26.80 -1.34 4.89
C GLU A 17 26.07 -2.56 4.30
N ASN A 18 24.72 -2.56 4.32
CA ASN A 18 23.94 -3.67 3.78
C ASN A 18 24.05 -3.76 2.25
N ARG A 19 24.13 -2.62 1.56
CA ARG A 19 24.39 -2.57 0.11
C ARG A 19 25.70 -3.27 -0.24
N PHE A 20 26.80 -2.93 0.43
CA PHE A 20 28.10 -3.54 0.15
C PHE A 20 28.18 -5.00 0.63
N LYS A 21 27.44 -5.39 1.68
CA LYS A 21 27.25 -6.82 2.02
C LYS A 21 26.57 -7.58 0.89
N ALA A 22 25.52 -7.03 0.30
CA ALA A 22 24.85 -7.65 -0.84
C ALA A 22 25.78 -7.74 -2.06
N TRP A 23 26.60 -6.73 -2.33
CA TRP A 23 27.61 -6.79 -3.40
C TRP A 23 28.64 -7.88 -3.15
N LEU A 24 29.16 -7.97 -1.93
CA LEU A 24 30.12 -9.00 -1.54
C LEU A 24 29.54 -10.41 -1.68
N GLU A 25 28.28 -10.59 -1.28
CA GLU A 25 27.61 -11.90 -1.41
C GLU A 25 27.47 -12.31 -2.88
N VAL A 26 27.09 -11.38 -3.77
CA VAL A 26 27.03 -11.65 -5.23
C VAL A 26 28.40 -12.05 -5.78
N GLU A 27 29.47 -11.33 -5.42
CA GLU A 27 30.84 -11.61 -5.86
C GLU A 27 31.32 -13.01 -5.42
N ILE A 28 31.11 -13.36 -4.15
CA ILE A 28 31.56 -14.65 -3.63
C ILE A 28 30.74 -15.79 -4.26
N LEU A 29 29.42 -15.63 -4.40
CA LEU A 29 28.58 -16.62 -5.07
C LEU A 29 28.95 -16.81 -6.55
N ALA A 30 29.35 -15.74 -7.24
CA ALA A 30 29.84 -15.84 -8.62
C ALA A 30 31.14 -16.66 -8.70
N CYS A 31 32.06 -16.45 -7.75
CA CYS A 31 33.28 -17.25 -7.65
C CYS A 31 32.97 -18.73 -7.30
N GLU A 32 32.01 -18.99 -6.41
CA GLU A 32 31.54 -20.34 -6.10
C GLU A 32 30.97 -21.06 -7.33
N ALA A 33 30.18 -20.37 -8.14
CA ALA A 33 29.66 -20.94 -9.37
C ALA A 33 30.78 -21.30 -10.36
N TRP A 34 31.77 -20.40 -10.54
CA TRP A 34 32.95 -20.69 -11.35
C TRP A 34 33.79 -21.86 -10.82
N ALA A 35 33.83 -22.06 -9.51
CA ALA A 35 34.50 -23.20 -8.90
C ALA A 35 33.74 -24.53 -9.11
N GLU A 36 32.41 -24.51 -9.17
CA GLU A 36 31.63 -25.69 -9.59
C GLU A 36 31.84 -26.02 -11.08
N LEU A 37 32.15 -25.03 -11.91
CA LEU A 37 32.58 -25.24 -13.31
C LEU A 37 34.05 -25.65 -13.45
N GLY A 38 34.83 -25.67 -12.36
CA GLY A 38 36.25 -26.02 -12.37
C GLY A 38 37.18 -24.94 -12.93
N VAL A 39 36.70 -23.72 -13.15
CA VAL A 39 37.49 -22.59 -13.68
C VAL A 39 38.31 -21.94 -12.57
N ILE A 40 37.73 -21.81 -11.37
CA ILE A 40 38.40 -21.28 -10.18
C ILE A 40 38.70 -22.44 -9.21
N PRO A 41 39.91 -22.55 -8.65
CA PRO A 41 40.20 -23.57 -7.64
C PRO A 41 39.29 -23.44 -6.41
N LYS A 42 38.69 -24.55 -5.96
CA LYS A 42 37.80 -24.57 -4.78
C LYS A 42 38.48 -24.01 -3.50
N GLU A 43 39.78 -24.22 -3.35
CA GLU A 43 40.58 -23.68 -2.24
C GLU A 43 40.67 -22.15 -2.26
N ASP A 44 40.73 -21.52 -3.44
CA ASP A 44 40.77 -20.06 -3.54
C ASP A 44 39.41 -19.47 -3.18
N VAL A 45 38.31 -20.08 -3.63
CA VAL A 45 36.95 -19.65 -3.26
C VAL A 45 36.67 -19.81 -1.78
N LYS A 46 37.15 -20.89 -1.16
CA LYS A 46 37.06 -21.07 0.29
C LYS A 46 37.75 -19.93 1.04
N LYS A 47 38.94 -19.51 0.60
CA LYS A 47 39.63 -18.33 1.18
C LYS A 47 38.83 -17.04 0.97
N LEU A 48 38.24 -16.84 -0.22
CA LEU A 48 37.37 -15.68 -0.48
C LEU A 48 36.20 -15.65 0.51
N ARG A 49 35.45 -16.75 0.67
CA ARG A 49 34.31 -16.83 1.58
C ARG A 49 34.70 -16.60 3.05
N GLU A 50 35.87 -17.08 3.47
CA GLU A 50 36.36 -16.94 4.85
C GLU A 50 36.94 -15.55 5.17
N ARG A 51 37.54 -14.86 4.18
CA ARG A 51 38.40 -13.68 4.43
C ARG A 51 37.94 -12.40 3.75
N ALA A 52 37.14 -12.48 2.68
CA ALA A 52 36.71 -11.29 1.96
C ALA A 52 35.86 -10.42 2.88
N SER A 53 36.23 -9.15 2.99
CA SER A 53 35.56 -8.15 3.81
C SER A 53 35.71 -6.79 3.16
N PHE A 54 35.13 -5.75 3.74
CA PHE A 54 35.28 -4.39 3.26
C PHE A 54 35.13 -3.40 4.42
N ASP A 55 35.61 -2.17 4.21
CA ASP A 55 35.33 -1.02 5.07
C ASP A 55 34.65 0.09 4.25
N VAL A 56 33.50 0.56 4.71
CA VAL A 56 32.69 1.56 3.99
C VAL A 56 33.44 2.87 3.78
N ASN A 57 34.23 3.30 4.75
CA ASN A 57 34.99 4.55 4.63
C ASN A 57 36.14 4.39 3.63
N ARG A 58 36.79 3.22 3.62
CA ARG A 58 37.84 2.89 2.66
C ARG A 58 37.32 2.85 1.24
N ILE A 59 36.12 2.29 1.00
CA ILE A 59 35.47 2.34 -0.31
C ILE A 59 35.28 3.79 -0.76
N LYS A 60 34.73 4.66 0.10
CA LYS A 60 34.53 6.08 -0.23
C LYS A 60 35.83 6.80 -0.56
N GLN A 61 36.90 6.54 0.20
CA GLN A 61 38.21 7.12 -0.08
C GLN A 61 38.72 6.70 -1.46
N ILE A 62 38.61 5.42 -1.82
CA ILE A 62 39.03 4.94 -3.14
C ILE A 62 38.14 5.55 -4.25
N GLU A 63 36.85 5.72 -4.00
CA GLU A 63 35.89 6.30 -4.95
C GLU A 63 36.20 7.77 -5.30
N GLU A 64 36.79 8.54 -4.38
CA GLU A 64 37.24 9.92 -4.66
C GLU A 64 38.27 9.97 -5.80
N GLU A 65 39.08 8.91 -5.96
CA GLU A 65 40.06 8.77 -7.03
C GLU A 65 39.47 8.06 -8.25
N THR A 66 38.78 6.92 -8.06
CA THR A 66 38.30 6.09 -9.18
C THR A 66 37.10 6.68 -9.90
N ARG A 67 36.29 7.51 -9.21
CA ARG A 67 35.01 8.02 -9.69
C ARG A 67 34.06 6.91 -10.17
N HIS A 68 34.21 5.72 -9.59
CA HIS A 68 33.43 4.53 -9.92
C HIS A 68 33.28 3.65 -8.67
N ASP A 69 32.04 3.51 -8.21
CA ASP A 69 31.67 2.82 -6.96
C ASP A 69 32.02 1.33 -6.93
N VAL A 70 31.69 0.55 -7.97
CA VAL A 70 32.03 -0.89 -8.03
C VAL A 70 33.54 -1.11 -8.07
N VAL A 71 34.29 -0.29 -8.82
CA VAL A 71 35.76 -0.38 -8.84
C VAL A 71 36.35 -0.04 -7.47
N ALA A 72 35.79 0.96 -6.77
CA ALA A 72 36.22 1.30 -5.42
C ALA A 72 35.95 0.14 -4.44
N PHE A 73 34.78 -0.48 -4.56
CA PHE A 73 34.39 -1.64 -3.78
C PHE A 73 35.31 -2.85 -4.00
N THR A 74 35.52 -3.28 -5.26
CA THR A 74 36.35 -4.46 -5.56
C THR A 74 37.81 -4.26 -5.13
N ARG A 75 38.34 -3.04 -5.22
CA ARG A 75 39.66 -2.67 -4.68
C ARG A 75 39.70 -2.77 -3.15
N ALA A 76 38.71 -2.21 -2.45
CA ALA A 76 38.63 -2.29 -1.00
C ALA A 76 38.55 -3.75 -0.51
N VAL A 77 37.77 -4.60 -1.19
CA VAL A 77 37.72 -6.04 -0.90
C VAL A 77 39.06 -6.72 -1.18
N SER A 78 39.71 -6.36 -2.28
CA SER A 78 41.02 -6.92 -2.65
C SER A 78 42.13 -6.60 -1.64
N GLU A 79 42.01 -5.49 -0.90
CA GLU A 79 42.94 -5.12 0.18
C GLU A 79 42.85 -6.08 1.39
N THR A 80 41.74 -6.82 1.54
CA THR A 80 41.56 -7.79 2.64
C THR A 80 42.01 -9.20 2.29
N LEU A 81 42.45 -9.42 1.05
CA LEU A 81 42.67 -10.75 0.46
C LEU A 81 44.13 -10.97 0.04
N GLY A 82 44.52 -12.24 -0.07
CA GLY A 82 45.79 -12.69 -0.63
C GLY A 82 45.76 -12.80 -2.16
N ASP A 83 46.48 -13.79 -2.70
CA ASP A 83 46.56 -14.03 -4.15
C ASP A 83 45.21 -14.40 -4.78
N GLU A 84 44.28 -14.93 -3.99
CA GLU A 84 42.91 -15.24 -4.41
C GLU A 84 42.12 -14.01 -4.87
N ARG A 85 42.56 -12.79 -4.53
CA ARG A 85 41.92 -11.52 -4.96
C ARG A 85 41.79 -11.38 -6.46
N LYS A 86 42.63 -12.08 -7.24
CA LYS A 86 42.59 -12.10 -8.71
C LYS A 86 41.25 -12.60 -9.28
N TRP A 87 40.46 -13.31 -8.46
CA TRP A 87 39.17 -13.87 -8.83
C TRP A 87 37.98 -12.96 -8.52
N VAL A 88 38.17 -11.94 -7.69
CA VAL A 88 37.11 -10.95 -7.40
C VAL A 88 36.71 -10.29 -8.72
N HIS A 89 35.40 -10.25 -8.99
CA HIS A 89 34.82 -9.70 -10.21
C HIS A 89 35.18 -10.45 -11.51
N TYR A 90 35.62 -11.70 -11.45
CA TYR A 90 36.03 -12.47 -12.63
C TYR A 90 34.85 -12.74 -13.58
N GLY A 91 34.94 -12.18 -14.79
CA GLY A 91 33.92 -12.32 -15.85
C GLY A 91 32.69 -11.41 -15.68
N LEU A 92 32.61 -10.65 -14.59
CA LEU A 92 31.48 -9.77 -14.29
C LEU A 92 31.61 -8.41 -14.96
N THR A 93 30.47 -7.74 -15.18
CA THR A 93 30.41 -6.29 -15.33
C THR A 93 29.83 -5.64 -14.06
N SER A 94 30.09 -4.34 -13.86
CA SER A 94 29.63 -3.59 -12.69
C SER A 94 28.14 -3.82 -12.36
N THR A 95 27.28 -3.84 -13.37
CA THR A 95 25.83 -3.98 -13.15
C THR A 95 25.34 -5.41 -13.00
N ASP A 96 26.16 -6.43 -13.27
CA ASP A 96 25.83 -7.80 -12.82
C ASP A 96 25.76 -7.83 -11.28
N VAL A 97 26.67 -7.14 -10.61
CA VAL A 97 26.69 -6.99 -9.14
C VAL A 97 25.60 -6.04 -8.68
N VAL A 98 25.55 -4.82 -9.25
CA VAL A 98 24.66 -3.76 -8.75
C VAL A 98 23.18 -4.13 -8.88
N ASP A 99 22.71 -4.59 -10.04
CA ASP A 99 21.29 -4.89 -10.24
C ASP A 99 20.87 -6.15 -9.48
N THR A 100 21.70 -7.21 -9.48
CA THR A 100 21.38 -8.44 -8.73
C THR A 100 21.32 -8.18 -7.22
N ALA A 101 22.27 -7.40 -6.69
CA ALA A 101 22.23 -6.99 -5.29
C ALA A 101 21.05 -6.06 -4.98
N LEU A 102 20.70 -5.13 -5.89
CA LEU A 102 19.54 -4.27 -5.72
C LEU A 102 18.24 -5.08 -5.65
N SER A 103 18.06 -6.06 -6.54
CA SER A 103 16.92 -6.98 -6.49
C SER A 103 16.90 -7.80 -5.21
N TYR A 104 18.06 -8.21 -4.70
CA TYR A 104 18.16 -8.89 -3.41
C TYR A 104 17.76 -7.98 -2.23
N LEU A 105 18.15 -6.70 -2.23
CA LEU A 105 17.68 -5.72 -1.24
C LEU A 105 16.18 -5.45 -1.36
N LEU A 106 15.65 -5.35 -2.58
CA LEU A 106 14.22 -5.21 -2.82
C LEU A 106 13.45 -6.44 -2.33
N LYS A 107 13.98 -7.65 -2.51
CA LYS A 107 13.41 -8.87 -1.94
C LYS A 107 13.29 -8.79 -0.42
N GLN A 108 14.33 -8.34 0.28
CA GLN A 108 14.29 -8.12 1.74
C GLN A 108 13.22 -7.08 2.11
N ALA A 109 13.15 -5.97 1.39
CA ALA A 109 12.14 -4.93 1.62
C ALA A 109 10.72 -5.47 1.38
N ASN A 110 10.56 -6.29 0.35
CA ASN A 110 9.28 -6.86 -0.03
C ASN A 110 8.75 -7.88 0.97
N GLU A 111 9.63 -8.63 1.63
CA GLU A 111 9.25 -9.53 2.72
C GLU A 111 8.64 -8.75 3.90
N ILE A 112 9.22 -7.61 4.24
CA ILE A 112 8.67 -6.71 5.27
C ILE A 112 7.32 -6.14 4.82
N LEU A 113 7.26 -5.58 3.60
CA LEU A 113 6.05 -4.94 3.08
C LEU A 113 4.89 -5.95 2.92
N GLN A 114 5.17 -7.18 2.51
CA GLN A 114 4.14 -8.22 2.41
C GLN A 114 3.55 -8.51 3.80
N LYS A 115 4.40 -8.69 4.82
CA LYS A 115 3.95 -8.92 6.18
C LYS A 115 3.13 -7.74 6.71
N ASP A 116 3.54 -6.51 6.41
CA ASP A 116 2.80 -5.31 6.79
C ASP A 116 1.41 -5.23 6.13
N LEU A 117 1.33 -5.60 4.84
CA LEU A 117 0.06 -5.70 4.11
C LEU A 117 -0.87 -6.75 4.72
N GLU A 118 -0.37 -7.95 4.99
CA GLU A 118 -1.12 -9.05 5.62
C GLU A 118 -1.61 -8.66 7.03
N ASN A 119 -0.77 -8.00 7.82
CA ASN A 119 -1.15 -7.45 9.12
C ASN A 119 -2.25 -6.41 9.00
N PHE A 120 -2.14 -5.47 8.04
CA PHE A 120 -3.16 -4.45 7.85
C PHE A 120 -4.50 -5.03 7.37
N ILE A 121 -4.47 -6.04 6.50
CA ILE A 121 -5.65 -6.81 6.09
C ILE A 121 -6.32 -7.46 7.30
N THR A 122 -5.53 -8.02 8.23
CA THR A 122 -6.05 -8.63 9.46
C THR A 122 -6.69 -7.58 10.38
N ILE A 123 -6.08 -6.41 10.55
CA ILE A 123 -6.67 -5.29 11.31
C ILE A 123 -8.01 -4.86 10.71
N LEU A 124 -8.09 -4.75 9.38
CA LEU A 124 -9.34 -4.39 8.69
C LEU A 124 -10.41 -5.46 8.85
N ARG A 125 -10.04 -6.75 8.76
CA ARG A 125 -10.93 -7.89 9.02
C ARG A 125 -11.54 -7.79 10.41
N ASP A 126 -10.69 -7.66 11.43
CA ASP A 126 -11.11 -7.66 12.83
C ASP A 126 -12.02 -6.46 13.12
N LYS A 127 -11.67 -5.26 12.63
CA LYS A 127 -12.52 -4.07 12.75
C LYS A 127 -13.85 -4.20 12.00
N ALA A 128 -13.85 -4.82 10.82
CA ALA A 128 -15.08 -5.04 10.06
C ALA A 128 -16.05 -5.96 10.82
N LEU A 129 -15.52 -7.04 11.42
CA LEU A 129 -16.29 -7.96 12.26
C LEU A 129 -16.81 -7.29 13.53
N GLU A 130 -15.98 -6.50 14.22
CA GLU A 130 -16.37 -5.73 15.42
C GLU A 130 -17.58 -4.82 15.13
N HIS A 131 -17.58 -4.15 13.97
CA HIS A 131 -18.60 -3.17 13.62
C HIS A 131 -19.61 -3.65 12.58
N LYS A 132 -19.77 -4.98 12.42
CA LYS A 132 -20.61 -5.61 11.39
C LYS A 132 -22.00 -4.99 11.25
N TYR A 133 -22.69 -4.78 12.38
CA TYR A 133 -24.03 -4.16 12.44
C TYR A 133 -24.04 -2.74 13.04
N THR A 134 -22.89 -2.07 13.12
CA THR A 134 -22.85 -0.65 13.55
C THR A 134 -23.43 0.22 12.44
N VAL A 135 -24.73 0.51 12.51
CA VAL A 135 -25.45 1.31 11.50
C VAL A 135 -24.94 2.76 11.44
N MET A 136 -24.86 3.31 10.23
CA MET A 136 -24.49 4.69 9.96
C MET A 136 -25.11 5.17 8.65
N MET A 137 -25.06 6.48 8.37
CA MET A 137 -25.46 6.98 7.07
C MET A 137 -24.47 6.61 5.96
N GLY A 138 -24.98 6.01 4.88
CA GLY A 138 -24.34 6.03 3.58
C GLY A 138 -24.37 7.44 3.00
N ARG A 139 -23.28 7.83 2.33
CA ARG A 139 -23.12 9.18 1.79
C ARG A 139 -22.67 9.12 0.33
N THR A 140 -23.40 9.81 -0.54
CA THR A 140 -23.05 10.04 -1.94
C THR A 140 -22.95 11.54 -2.15
N HIS A 141 -21.89 12.02 -2.82
CA HIS A 141 -21.60 13.46 -2.95
C HIS A 141 -21.50 14.23 -1.62
N GLY A 142 -21.23 13.54 -0.51
CA GLY A 142 -21.24 14.13 0.84
C GLY A 142 -22.62 14.33 1.45
N VAL A 143 -23.69 13.92 0.78
CA VAL A 143 -25.09 14.04 1.21
C VAL A 143 -25.60 12.68 1.71
N HIS A 144 -26.55 12.69 2.65
CA HIS A 144 -27.21 11.48 3.13
C HIS A 144 -27.96 10.77 2.00
N ALA A 145 -27.67 9.49 1.82
CA ALA A 145 -28.39 8.60 0.91
C ALA A 145 -29.23 7.61 1.75
N GLU A 146 -28.85 6.34 1.77
CA GLU A 146 -29.49 5.29 2.58
C GLU A 146 -28.56 4.82 3.73
N PRO A 147 -29.12 4.21 4.80
CA PRO A 147 -28.33 3.58 5.84
C PRO A 147 -27.38 2.48 5.32
N THR A 148 -26.21 2.36 5.93
CA THR A 148 -25.25 1.26 5.75
C THR A 148 -24.66 0.89 7.12
N THR A 149 -23.62 0.05 7.17
CA THR A 149 -22.87 -0.19 8.42
C THR A 149 -21.41 0.21 8.30
N PHE A 150 -20.82 0.62 9.41
CA PHE A 150 -19.39 0.88 9.49
C PHE A 150 -18.58 -0.39 9.21
N GLY A 151 -19.08 -1.57 9.61
CA GLY A 151 -18.53 -2.86 9.23
C GLY A 151 -18.46 -3.09 7.72
N LEU A 152 -19.51 -2.77 6.96
CA LEU A 152 -19.49 -2.86 5.50
C LEU A 152 -18.46 -1.89 4.87
N LYS A 153 -18.30 -0.70 5.44
CA LYS A 153 -17.28 0.27 5.00
C LYS A 153 -15.86 -0.28 5.20
N LEU A 154 -15.61 -0.96 6.31
CA LEU A 154 -14.32 -1.61 6.58
C LEU A 154 -14.12 -2.89 5.74
N ALA A 155 -15.18 -3.67 5.50
CA ALA A 155 -15.14 -4.82 4.60
C ALA A 155 -14.77 -4.41 3.16
N LEU A 156 -15.24 -3.24 2.70
CA LEU A 156 -14.84 -2.67 1.42
C LEU A 156 -13.33 -2.38 1.38
N TRP A 157 -12.76 -1.85 2.46
CA TRP A 157 -11.31 -1.58 2.56
C TRP A 157 -10.50 -2.88 2.62
N TYR A 158 -10.99 -3.85 3.39
CA TYR A 158 -10.42 -5.20 3.49
C TYR A 158 -10.30 -5.85 2.11
N GLU A 159 -11.38 -5.87 1.32
CA GLU A 159 -11.35 -6.44 -0.03
C GLU A 159 -10.44 -5.65 -0.99
N GLU A 160 -10.35 -4.33 -0.83
CA GLU A 160 -9.38 -3.54 -1.59
C GLU A 160 -7.94 -3.89 -1.26
N MET A 161 -7.63 -4.07 0.02
CA MET A 161 -6.30 -4.45 0.46
C MET A 161 -5.93 -5.88 0.05
N LYS A 162 -6.89 -6.80 -0.02
CA LYS A 162 -6.68 -8.13 -0.64
C LYS A 162 -6.28 -8.02 -2.10
N ARG A 163 -6.97 -7.21 -2.90
CA ARG A 163 -6.58 -6.95 -4.30
C ARG A 163 -5.20 -6.33 -4.41
N ASN A 164 -4.85 -5.45 -3.48
CA ASN A 164 -3.53 -4.82 -3.41
C ASN A 164 -2.42 -5.80 -3.03
N LEU A 165 -2.67 -6.74 -2.11
CA LEU A 165 -1.73 -7.81 -1.78
C LEU A 165 -1.46 -8.70 -3.00
N GLU A 166 -2.49 -9.08 -3.77
CA GLU A 166 -2.31 -9.87 -4.99
C GLU A 166 -1.54 -9.10 -6.08
N ARG A 167 -1.77 -7.79 -6.23
CA ARG A 167 -0.95 -6.93 -7.10
C ARG A 167 0.49 -6.87 -6.64
N PHE A 168 0.70 -6.71 -5.33
CA PHE A 168 2.03 -6.66 -4.73
C PHE A 168 2.81 -7.95 -4.97
N LYS A 169 2.20 -9.12 -4.74
CA LYS A 169 2.83 -10.41 -5.01
C LYS A 169 3.28 -10.56 -6.46
N ARG A 170 2.47 -10.13 -7.44
CA ARG A 170 2.89 -10.12 -8.84
C ARG A 170 4.06 -9.16 -9.11
N ALA A 171 3.97 -7.94 -8.59
CA ALA A 171 5.05 -6.96 -8.72
C ALA A 171 6.36 -7.44 -8.06
N ARG A 172 6.27 -8.21 -6.96
CA ARG A 172 7.41 -8.91 -6.36
C ARG A 172 8.02 -9.92 -7.32
N GLU A 173 7.21 -10.78 -7.93
CA GLU A 173 7.70 -11.79 -8.88
C GLU A 173 8.41 -11.17 -10.09
N GLU A 174 7.95 -9.99 -10.54
CA GLU A 174 8.57 -9.27 -11.66
C GLU A 174 9.87 -8.56 -11.30
N ILE A 175 10.02 -8.08 -10.06
CA ILE A 175 11.22 -7.33 -9.63
C ILE A 175 12.27 -8.20 -8.92
N GLU A 176 11.88 -9.35 -8.34
CA GLU A 176 12.79 -10.29 -7.65
C GLU A 176 13.54 -11.17 -8.65
N VAL A 177 14.22 -10.52 -9.59
CA VAL A 177 15.01 -11.12 -10.66
C VAL A 177 16.46 -10.60 -10.62
N GLY A 178 17.43 -11.47 -10.91
CA GLY A 178 18.85 -11.11 -11.03
C GLY A 178 19.32 -11.10 -12.48
N LYS A 179 20.51 -10.54 -12.71
CA LYS A 179 21.22 -10.65 -14.00
C LYS A 179 22.71 -10.81 -13.77
N ILE A 180 23.33 -11.78 -14.44
CA ILE A 180 24.78 -11.95 -14.50
C ILE A 180 25.17 -12.43 -15.89
N SER A 181 25.15 -11.48 -16.82
CA SER A 181 25.19 -11.73 -18.26
C SER A 181 26.29 -10.92 -18.97
N GLY A 182 27.09 -10.19 -18.19
CA GLY A 182 28.23 -9.44 -18.65
C GLY A 182 27.87 -8.12 -19.32
N ALA A 183 28.83 -7.60 -20.08
CA ALA A 183 28.85 -6.21 -20.54
C ALA A 183 27.65 -5.80 -21.41
N VAL A 184 27.04 -6.69 -22.18
CA VAL A 184 25.90 -6.39 -23.06
C VAL A 184 24.83 -7.48 -23.06
N GLY A 185 24.82 -8.35 -22.04
CA GLY A 185 23.78 -9.37 -21.89
C GLY A 185 23.96 -10.63 -22.75
N THR A 186 25.16 -10.87 -23.27
CA THR A 186 25.41 -11.94 -24.24
C THR A 186 26.15 -13.16 -23.68
N TYR A 187 26.51 -13.15 -22.39
CA TYR A 187 27.29 -14.23 -21.76
C TYR A 187 28.68 -14.46 -22.38
N ALA A 188 29.20 -13.49 -23.16
CA ALA A 188 30.44 -13.66 -23.91
C ALA A 188 31.67 -13.96 -23.04
N ASN A 189 31.69 -13.42 -21.82
CA ASN A 189 32.80 -13.58 -20.86
C ASN A 189 32.36 -14.27 -19.56
N ILE A 190 31.13 -14.81 -19.52
CA ILE A 190 30.58 -15.42 -18.31
C ILE A 190 29.61 -16.53 -18.65
N ASP A 191 29.78 -17.70 -18.02
CA ASP A 191 28.91 -18.84 -18.25
C ASP A 191 27.51 -18.59 -17.64
N PRO A 192 26.40 -18.86 -18.36
CA PRO A 192 25.03 -18.71 -17.84
C PRO A 192 24.76 -19.49 -16.54
N PHE A 193 25.50 -20.57 -16.25
CA PHE A 193 25.43 -21.28 -14.98
C PHE A 193 25.75 -20.37 -13.78
N VAL A 194 26.64 -19.39 -13.96
CA VAL A 194 26.97 -18.42 -12.90
C VAL A 194 25.75 -17.61 -12.48
N GLU A 195 24.97 -17.12 -13.46
CA GLU A 195 23.72 -16.40 -13.18
C GLU A 195 22.71 -17.29 -12.45
N GLN A 196 22.50 -18.51 -12.95
CA GLN A 196 21.56 -19.47 -12.36
C GLN A 196 21.92 -19.76 -10.90
N TYR A 197 23.19 -20.05 -10.63
CA TYR A 197 23.70 -20.35 -9.30
C TYR A 197 23.50 -19.19 -8.33
N VAL A 198 23.93 -17.98 -8.72
CA VAL A 198 23.83 -16.81 -7.84
C VAL A 198 22.37 -16.45 -7.58
N CYS A 199 21.53 -16.44 -8.62
CA CYS A 199 20.10 -16.14 -8.46
C CYS A 199 19.42 -17.16 -7.54
N GLU A 200 19.66 -18.46 -7.73
CA GLU A 200 19.11 -19.51 -6.86
C GLU A 200 19.51 -19.30 -5.39
N LYS A 201 20.79 -19.03 -5.13
CA LYS A 201 21.32 -18.83 -3.77
C LYS A 201 20.77 -17.58 -3.09
N LEU A 202 20.45 -16.54 -3.85
CA LEU A 202 19.83 -15.31 -3.35
C LEU A 202 18.29 -15.37 -3.34
N GLY A 203 17.69 -16.47 -3.82
CA GLY A 203 16.25 -16.62 -3.93
C GLY A 203 15.62 -15.68 -4.97
N LEU A 204 16.35 -15.39 -6.04
CA LEU A 204 15.94 -14.60 -7.20
C LEU A 204 15.76 -15.51 -8.42
N LYS A 205 15.04 -15.04 -9.44
CA LYS A 205 15.00 -15.71 -10.76
C LYS A 205 15.99 -15.06 -11.73
N PRO A 206 16.71 -15.82 -12.57
CA PRO A 206 17.51 -15.23 -13.64
C PRO A 206 16.61 -14.54 -14.67
N ALA A 207 17.00 -13.35 -15.13
CA ALA A 207 16.31 -12.67 -16.22
C ALA A 207 16.45 -13.47 -17.52
N PRO A 208 15.35 -13.86 -18.21
CA PRO A 208 15.44 -14.70 -19.41
C PRO A 208 16.28 -14.10 -20.54
N ILE A 209 16.29 -12.78 -20.61
CA ILE A 209 17.16 -11.96 -21.45
C ILE A 209 17.46 -10.67 -20.68
N SER A 210 18.68 -10.18 -20.79
CA SER A 210 19.10 -8.91 -20.21
C SER A 210 20.00 -8.16 -21.18
N THR A 211 20.26 -6.90 -20.87
CA THR A 211 21.28 -6.11 -21.54
C THR A 211 22.46 -5.96 -20.57
N GLN A 212 23.16 -4.82 -20.56
CA GLN A 212 24.07 -4.53 -19.46
C GLN A 212 23.31 -4.36 -18.13
N THR A 213 21.98 -4.18 -18.16
CA THR A 213 21.12 -4.05 -16.98
C THR A 213 19.85 -4.91 -17.04
N LEU A 214 19.17 -5.05 -15.90
CA LEU A 214 17.75 -5.40 -15.87
C LEU A 214 16.93 -4.33 -16.61
N GLN A 215 15.81 -4.75 -17.18
CA GLN A 215 14.89 -3.86 -17.87
C GLN A 215 14.03 -3.09 -16.84
N ARG A 216 13.90 -1.77 -17.03
CA ARG A 216 13.32 -0.86 -16.03
C ARG A 216 11.79 -0.84 -16.01
N ASP A 217 11.13 -1.51 -16.96
CA ASP A 217 9.68 -1.77 -16.91
C ASP A 217 9.27 -2.51 -15.63
N ARG A 218 10.11 -3.43 -15.15
CA ARG A 218 9.95 -4.14 -13.87
C ARG A 218 9.86 -3.18 -12.69
N HIS A 219 10.76 -2.19 -12.67
CA HIS A 219 10.86 -1.19 -11.61
C HIS A 219 9.68 -0.22 -11.67
N ALA A 220 9.21 0.13 -12.87
CA ALA A 220 8.03 0.95 -13.09
C ALA A 220 6.75 0.27 -12.60
N GLU A 221 6.53 -1.02 -12.92
CA GLU A 221 5.39 -1.79 -12.40
C GLU A 221 5.42 -1.89 -10.88
N TYR A 222 6.60 -2.16 -10.32
CA TYR A 222 6.80 -2.22 -8.88
C TYR A 222 6.41 -0.90 -8.20
N MET A 223 6.94 0.22 -8.70
CA MET A 223 6.63 1.56 -8.17
C MET A 223 5.17 1.97 -8.36
N ALA A 224 4.55 1.61 -9.48
CA ALA A 224 3.10 1.82 -9.69
C ALA A 224 2.28 1.07 -8.64
N THR A 225 2.68 -0.16 -8.34
CA THR A 225 2.01 -0.98 -7.34
C THR A 225 2.14 -0.38 -5.94
N LEU A 226 3.34 0.07 -5.54
CA LEU A 226 3.54 0.75 -4.25
C LEU A 226 2.69 2.03 -4.15
N ALA A 227 2.68 2.84 -5.23
CA ALA A 227 1.90 4.07 -5.29
C ALA A 227 0.39 3.83 -5.22
N LEU A 228 -0.10 2.74 -5.82
CA LEU A 228 -1.51 2.37 -5.75
C LEU A 228 -1.92 1.98 -4.32
N ILE A 229 -1.09 1.21 -3.62
CA ILE A 229 -1.31 0.84 -2.22
C ILE A 229 -1.36 2.11 -1.35
N ALA A 230 -0.38 3.01 -1.51
CA ALA A 230 -0.35 4.28 -0.81
C ALA A 230 -1.60 5.14 -1.08
N THR A 231 -2.11 5.11 -2.31
CA THR A 231 -3.32 5.83 -2.71
C THR A 231 -4.59 5.23 -2.10
N SER A 232 -4.68 3.90 -1.98
CA SER A 232 -5.75 3.25 -1.20
C SER A 232 -5.71 3.68 0.27
N ILE A 233 -4.53 3.75 0.89
CA ILE A 233 -4.38 4.26 2.27
C ILE A 233 -4.85 5.72 2.36
N GLU A 234 -4.52 6.58 1.39
CA GLU A 234 -5.03 7.95 1.34
C GLU A 234 -6.56 7.98 1.29
N LYS A 235 -7.19 7.13 0.48
CA LYS A 235 -8.66 7.04 0.41
C LYS A 235 -9.26 6.74 1.79
N PHE A 236 -8.70 5.79 2.52
CA PHE A 236 -9.17 5.43 3.87
C PHE A 236 -8.94 6.56 4.87
N ALA A 237 -7.77 7.21 4.80
CA ALA A 237 -7.42 8.35 5.63
C ALA A 237 -8.36 9.56 5.39
N VAL A 238 -8.73 9.82 4.13
CA VAL A 238 -9.71 10.87 3.77
C VAL A 238 -11.08 10.57 4.37
N GLU A 239 -11.51 9.32 4.37
CA GLU A 239 -12.76 8.93 5.03
C GLU A 239 -12.71 9.20 6.55
N ILE A 240 -11.64 8.79 7.23
CA ILE A 240 -11.48 9.06 8.68
C ILE A 240 -11.54 10.56 8.95
N ARG A 241 -10.86 11.37 8.13
CA ARG A 241 -10.91 12.83 8.22
C ARG A 241 -12.34 13.37 8.04
N GLY A 242 -13.11 12.82 7.11
CA GLY A 242 -14.51 13.18 6.88
C GLY A 242 -15.42 12.82 8.06
N LEU A 243 -15.25 11.62 8.61
CA LEU A 243 -16.05 11.10 9.72
C LEU A 243 -15.69 11.74 11.07
N GLN A 244 -14.46 12.26 11.22
CA GLN A 244 -13.99 12.99 12.42
C GLN A 244 -14.32 14.50 12.38
N LYS A 245 -14.87 15.04 11.29
CA LYS A 245 -15.37 16.43 11.25
C LYS A 245 -16.31 16.70 12.42
N SER A 246 -16.27 17.92 12.96
CA SER A 246 -17.00 18.27 14.19
C SER A 246 -18.51 18.11 14.06
N GLU A 247 -19.04 18.37 12.87
CA GLU A 247 -20.46 18.23 12.53
C GLU A 247 -20.90 16.76 12.45
N THR A 248 -19.95 15.84 12.26
CA THR A 248 -20.19 14.40 12.05
C THR A 248 -19.84 13.60 13.31
N ARG A 249 -18.56 13.62 13.70
CA ARG A 249 -17.99 12.94 14.87
C ARG A 249 -18.43 11.48 15.02
N GLU A 250 -18.40 10.75 13.91
CA GLU A 250 -18.73 9.30 13.88
C GLU A 250 -17.53 8.44 14.25
N VAL A 251 -16.33 8.94 13.99
CA VAL A 251 -15.06 8.32 14.41
C VAL A 251 -14.08 9.38 14.90
N GLU A 252 -13.03 8.94 15.60
CA GLU A 252 -11.93 9.80 16.02
C GLU A 252 -10.64 8.98 16.18
N GLU A 253 -9.53 9.49 15.64
CA GLU A 253 -8.20 8.95 15.92
C GLU A 253 -7.94 8.94 17.43
N PHE A 254 -7.39 7.83 17.94
CA PHE A 254 -7.14 7.68 19.36
C PHE A 254 -6.31 8.85 19.91
N PHE A 255 -6.82 9.45 20.98
CA PHE A 255 -6.20 10.59 21.64
C PHE A 255 -5.65 10.17 23.01
N ALA A 256 -4.33 10.02 23.10
CA ALA A 256 -3.69 9.50 24.30
C ALA A 256 -3.75 10.47 25.48
N LYS A 257 -3.73 9.94 26.71
CA LYS A 257 -3.61 10.75 27.93
C LYS A 257 -2.31 11.57 27.87
N GLY A 258 -2.42 12.90 27.96
CA GLY A 258 -1.29 13.83 27.87
C GLY A 258 -0.99 14.35 26.46
N GLN A 259 -1.64 13.82 25.41
CA GLN A 259 -1.56 14.39 24.06
C GLN A 259 -2.18 15.79 24.05
N LYS A 260 -1.52 16.75 23.40
CA LYS A 260 -2.08 18.09 23.14
C LYS A 260 -2.48 18.18 21.67
N GLY A 261 -3.76 18.41 21.39
CA GLY A 261 -4.26 18.50 20.02
C GLY A 261 -4.12 19.90 19.39
N SER A 262 -3.82 20.91 20.20
CA SER A 262 -3.47 22.27 19.77
C SER A 262 -2.65 22.96 20.86
N SER A 263 -1.82 23.94 20.47
CA SER A 263 -1.13 24.83 21.40
C SER A 263 -2.05 25.81 22.11
N ALA A 264 -3.21 26.14 21.54
CA ALA A 264 -4.09 27.21 22.02
C ALA A 264 -5.52 26.74 22.39
N MET A 265 -5.99 25.62 21.83
CA MET A 265 -7.38 25.17 21.99
C MET A 265 -7.45 23.78 22.64
N PRO A 266 -7.74 23.70 23.96
CA PRO A 266 -7.72 22.43 24.72
C PRO A 266 -8.69 21.35 24.23
N HIS A 267 -9.78 21.74 23.55
CA HIS A 267 -10.80 20.81 23.04
C HIS A 267 -10.44 20.18 21.68
N LYS A 268 -9.39 20.68 21.00
CA LYS A 268 -9.12 20.33 19.60
C LYS A 268 -8.62 18.88 19.48
N ARG A 269 -9.34 18.04 18.74
CA ARG A 269 -8.94 16.67 18.39
C ARG A 269 -8.89 16.51 16.88
N ASN A 270 -7.69 16.30 16.33
CA ASN A 270 -7.45 16.36 14.89
C ASN A 270 -7.02 14.98 14.33
N PRO A 271 -7.43 14.64 13.10
CA PRO A 271 -7.02 13.43 12.41
C PRO A 271 -5.61 13.55 11.79
N ILE A 272 -4.61 13.97 12.58
CA ILE A 272 -3.26 14.30 12.06
C ILE A 272 -2.52 13.08 11.53
N GLY A 273 -2.86 11.87 12.00
CA GLY A 273 -2.31 10.63 11.47
C GLY A 273 -2.75 10.42 10.03
N SER A 274 -4.05 10.52 9.78
CA SER A 274 -4.67 10.40 8.47
C SER A 274 -4.22 11.52 7.52
N GLU A 275 -4.11 12.77 8.01
CA GLU A 275 -3.55 13.87 7.22
C GLU A 275 -2.09 13.61 6.80
N ASN A 276 -1.29 13.02 7.69
CA ASN A 276 0.08 12.62 7.36
C ASN A 276 0.10 11.52 6.29
N MET A 277 -0.78 10.51 6.36
CA MET A 277 -0.87 9.47 5.33
C MET A 277 -1.24 10.06 3.95
N THR A 278 -2.16 11.01 3.92
CA THR A 278 -2.49 11.76 2.69
C THR A 278 -1.25 12.47 2.10
N GLY A 279 -0.40 13.07 2.93
CA GLY A 279 0.85 13.69 2.49
C GLY A 279 1.84 12.68 1.91
N MET A 280 2.08 11.57 2.61
CA MET A 280 3.02 10.52 2.18
C MET A 280 2.58 9.86 0.86
N ALA A 281 1.28 9.62 0.68
CA ALA A 281 0.75 9.04 -0.57
C ALA A 281 1.05 9.93 -1.80
N ARG A 282 1.01 11.25 -1.65
CA ARG A 282 1.37 12.20 -2.71
C ARG A 282 2.83 12.09 -3.13
N VAL A 283 3.73 11.92 -2.15
CA VAL A 283 5.18 11.76 -2.40
C VAL A 283 5.44 10.47 -3.18
N ILE A 284 4.88 9.33 -2.73
CA ILE A 284 5.08 8.04 -3.41
C ILE A 284 4.54 8.07 -4.84
N ARG A 285 3.39 8.73 -5.10
CA ARG A 285 2.88 8.91 -6.46
C ARG A 285 3.80 9.74 -7.36
N GLY A 286 4.50 10.74 -6.82
CA GLY A 286 5.51 11.48 -7.57
C GLY A 286 6.67 10.58 -8.01
N MET A 287 7.13 9.72 -7.11
CA MET A 287 8.22 8.76 -7.38
C MET A 287 7.85 7.71 -8.44
N MET A 288 6.56 7.37 -8.57
CA MET A 288 6.07 6.51 -9.65
C MET A 288 6.36 7.11 -11.03
N LEU A 289 6.14 8.43 -11.21
CA LEU A 289 6.42 9.08 -12.49
C LEU A 289 7.91 8.96 -12.86
N THR A 290 8.79 9.23 -11.89
CA THR A 290 10.24 9.05 -12.06
C THR A 290 10.61 7.63 -12.49
N ALA A 291 9.96 6.61 -11.93
CA ALA A 291 10.20 5.22 -12.31
C ALA A 291 9.81 4.92 -13.77
N TYR A 292 8.72 5.52 -14.27
CA TYR A 292 8.32 5.37 -15.67
C TYR A 292 9.28 6.09 -16.62
N GLU A 293 9.81 7.25 -16.20
CA GLU A 293 10.81 8.00 -16.97
C GLU A 293 12.17 7.28 -17.03
N ASN A 294 12.43 6.31 -16.15
CA ASN A 294 13.63 5.46 -16.19
C ASN A 294 13.55 4.30 -17.21
N VAL A 295 12.38 4.04 -17.81
CA VAL A 295 12.20 2.91 -18.75
C VAL A 295 12.94 3.08 -20.08
N PRO A 296 12.87 4.22 -20.79
CA PRO A 296 13.45 4.37 -22.13
C PRO A 296 14.98 4.61 -22.08
N LEU A 297 15.73 3.65 -21.54
CA LEU A 297 17.19 3.66 -21.58
C LEU A 297 17.72 3.48 -23.01
N TRP A 298 18.90 4.03 -23.29
CA TRP A 298 19.50 3.97 -24.62
C TRP A 298 20.32 2.69 -24.82
N HIS A 299 20.08 2.01 -25.96
CA HIS A 299 20.81 0.81 -26.38
C HIS A 299 20.87 -0.25 -25.28
N GLU A 300 22.05 -0.83 -25.01
CA GLU A 300 22.24 -1.85 -23.97
C GLU A 300 22.34 -1.28 -22.56
N ARG A 301 22.45 0.05 -22.41
CA ARG A 301 22.08 0.89 -21.25
C ARG A 301 22.67 2.29 -21.33
N ASP A 302 21.99 3.23 -20.68
CA ASP A 302 22.62 4.37 -20.01
C ASP A 302 22.42 4.26 -18.49
N ILE A 303 23.02 5.15 -17.71
CA ILE A 303 23.04 5.08 -16.23
C ILE A 303 22.11 6.10 -15.56
N SER A 304 21.29 6.82 -16.32
CA SER A 304 20.40 7.88 -15.79
C SER A 304 19.51 7.36 -14.64
N HIS A 305 18.97 6.16 -14.79
CA HIS A 305 18.13 5.49 -13.80
C HIS A 305 18.79 5.36 -12.43
N SER A 306 20.10 5.16 -12.35
CA SER A 306 20.78 4.81 -11.09
C SER A 306 20.71 5.96 -10.08
N SER A 307 20.86 7.20 -10.56
CA SER A 307 20.76 8.39 -9.71
C SER A 307 19.36 8.57 -9.12
N ALA A 308 18.33 8.32 -9.94
CA ALA A 308 16.93 8.38 -9.53
C ALA A 308 16.57 7.23 -8.57
N GLU A 309 16.96 6.00 -8.90
CA GLU A 309 16.68 4.77 -8.12
C GLU A 309 17.30 4.81 -6.72
N ARG A 310 18.47 5.44 -6.56
CA ARG A 310 19.09 5.72 -5.24
C ARG A 310 18.20 6.57 -4.33
N ILE A 311 17.28 7.35 -4.89
CA ILE A 311 16.31 8.14 -4.13
C ILE A 311 15.00 7.38 -4.03
N ILE A 312 14.40 6.99 -5.16
CA ILE A 312 13.01 6.55 -5.18
C ILE A 312 12.79 5.17 -4.56
N LEU A 313 13.72 4.22 -4.70
CA LEU A 313 13.52 2.86 -4.21
C LEU A 313 13.61 2.79 -2.67
N PRO A 314 14.64 3.36 -2.01
CA PRO A 314 14.65 3.47 -0.56
C PRO A 314 13.46 4.28 -0.06
N ASP A 315 13.19 5.44 -0.68
CA ASP A 315 12.18 6.35 -0.16
C ASP A 315 10.78 5.79 -0.23
N ALA A 316 10.42 5.14 -1.34
CA ALA A 316 9.09 4.57 -1.53
C ALA A 316 8.84 3.37 -0.61
N THR A 317 9.82 2.46 -0.47
CA THR A 317 9.68 1.28 0.39
C THR A 317 9.67 1.66 1.87
N ILE A 318 10.52 2.60 2.30
CA ILE A 318 10.50 3.19 3.65
C ILE A 318 9.17 3.87 3.94
N ALA A 319 8.72 4.74 3.04
CA ALA A 319 7.47 5.48 3.20
C ALA A 319 6.27 4.54 3.28
N LEU A 320 6.19 3.52 2.42
CA LEU A 320 5.06 2.59 2.42
C LEU A 320 5.05 1.71 3.68
N ASN A 321 6.19 1.20 4.13
CA ASN A 321 6.32 0.47 5.39
C ASN A 321 5.83 1.31 6.57
N TYR A 322 6.24 2.58 6.62
CA TYR A 322 5.75 3.53 7.62
C TYR A 322 4.24 3.75 7.54
N MET A 323 3.70 3.96 6.34
CA MET A 323 2.27 4.19 6.12
C MET A 323 1.42 3.00 6.55
N LEU A 324 1.77 1.78 6.14
CA LEU A 324 1.03 0.56 6.49
C LEU A 324 0.96 0.37 8.00
N ASN A 325 2.06 0.58 8.71
CA ASN A 325 2.13 0.39 10.15
C ASN A 325 1.45 1.52 10.93
N ARG A 326 1.70 2.77 10.55
CA ARG A 326 1.08 3.92 11.21
C ARG A 326 -0.43 3.92 10.99
N PHE A 327 -0.88 3.72 9.75
CA PHE A 327 -2.30 3.70 9.44
C PHE A 327 -3.00 2.45 9.99
N GLY A 328 -2.34 1.29 9.97
CA GLY A 328 -2.82 0.09 10.66
C GLY A 328 -3.09 0.35 12.14
N ASN A 329 -2.17 1.01 12.84
CA ASN A 329 -2.37 1.40 14.24
C ASN A 329 -3.49 2.44 14.43
N ILE A 330 -3.67 3.37 13.49
CA ILE A 330 -4.79 4.32 13.51
C ILE A 330 -6.12 3.56 13.42
N VAL A 331 -6.27 2.66 12.46
CA VAL A 331 -7.51 1.88 12.27
C VAL A 331 -7.76 0.95 13.46
N LYS A 332 -6.72 0.24 13.93
CA LYS A 332 -6.80 -0.67 15.07
C LYS A 332 -7.33 0.02 16.32
N ASN A 333 -6.84 1.24 16.60
CA ASN A 333 -7.21 2.00 17.79
C ASN A 333 -8.29 3.07 17.53
N LEU A 334 -8.90 3.08 16.33
CA LEU A 334 -9.86 4.11 15.95
C LEU A 334 -11.06 4.06 16.91
N THR A 335 -11.37 5.20 17.52
CA THR A 335 -12.56 5.33 18.36
C THR A 335 -13.77 5.48 17.45
N VAL A 336 -14.78 4.63 17.63
CA VAL A 336 -16.03 4.67 16.88
C VAL A 336 -17.14 5.09 17.83
N PHE A 337 -18.05 5.96 17.36
CA PHE A 337 -19.17 6.49 18.14
C PHE A 337 -20.52 6.04 17.55
N PRO A 338 -20.96 4.79 17.80
CA PRO A 338 -22.23 4.26 17.27
C PRO A 338 -23.44 5.14 17.57
N GLU A 339 -23.46 5.78 18.75
CA GLU A 339 -24.51 6.71 19.16
C GLU A 339 -24.54 7.97 18.30
N ASN A 340 -23.38 8.53 17.91
CA ASN A 340 -23.32 9.66 16.99
C ASN A 340 -23.73 9.24 15.58
N MET A 341 -23.33 8.05 15.12
CA MET A 341 -23.75 7.50 13.83
C MET A 341 -25.27 7.40 13.73
N LYS A 342 -25.93 6.82 14.75
CA LYS A 342 -27.40 6.75 14.83
C LYS A 342 -28.04 8.14 14.88
N ARG A 343 -27.55 9.02 15.76
CA ARG A 343 -28.05 10.41 15.86
C ARG A 343 -27.95 11.14 14.51
N ASN A 344 -26.89 10.93 13.76
CA ASN A 344 -26.71 11.61 12.47
C ASN A 344 -27.72 11.15 11.42
N MET A 345 -28.24 9.92 11.48
CA MET A 345 -29.30 9.44 10.56
C MET A 345 -30.57 10.29 10.68
N GLU A 346 -30.85 10.82 11.88
CA GLU A 346 -32.02 11.64 12.16
C GLU A 346 -31.87 13.10 11.70
N LYS A 347 -30.66 13.56 11.35
CA LYS A 347 -30.40 14.97 10.98
C LYS A 347 -31.14 15.41 9.72
N THR A 348 -31.57 14.46 8.90
CA THR A 348 -32.35 14.70 7.69
C THR A 348 -33.82 14.34 7.88
N LEU A 349 -34.29 14.28 9.13
CA LEU A 349 -35.72 14.24 9.50
C LEU A 349 -36.50 13.09 8.86
N GLY A 350 -35.86 11.93 8.65
CA GLY A 350 -36.48 10.75 8.03
C GLY A 350 -36.51 10.77 6.49
N LEU A 351 -35.96 11.78 5.82
CA LEU A 351 -35.94 11.88 4.36
C LEU A 351 -35.19 10.74 3.66
N ILE A 352 -34.28 10.08 4.37
CA ILE A 352 -33.54 8.90 3.90
C ILE A 352 -34.47 7.71 3.56
N TYR A 353 -35.72 7.74 4.03
CA TYR A 353 -36.73 6.71 3.76
C TYR A 353 -37.67 7.06 2.58
N SER A 354 -37.49 8.22 1.95
CA SER A 354 -38.33 8.67 0.83
C SER A 354 -38.44 7.65 -0.30
N GLN A 355 -37.35 6.98 -0.65
CA GLN A 355 -37.35 5.91 -1.66
C GLN A 355 -38.19 4.69 -1.22
N ARG A 356 -38.19 4.33 0.07
CA ARG A 356 -39.02 3.21 0.58
C ARG A 356 -40.50 3.53 0.46
N VAL A 357 -40.91 4.74 0.83
CA VAL A 357 -42.30 5.21 0.68
C VAL A 357 -42.72 5.21 -0.79
N LEU A 358 -41.88 5.74 -1.68
CA LEU A 358 -42.13 5.75 -3.12
C LEU A 358 -42.32 4.33 -3.68
N LEU A 359 -41.43 3.39 -3.32
CA LEU A 359 -41.52 2.01 -3.79
C LEU A 359 -42.74 1.29 -3.22
N ALA A 360 -43.13 1.57 -1.97
CA ALA A 360 -44.33 1.01 -1.37
C ALA A 360 -45.59 1.45 -2.13
N LEU A 361 -45.68 2.71 -2.55
CA LEU A 361 -46.79 3.23 -3.37
C LEU A 361 -46.84 2.56 -4.75
N ILE A 362 -45.69 2.38 -5.42
CA ILE A 362 -45.61 1.65 -6.69
C ILE A 362 -46.11 0.22 -6.54
N ASN A 363 -45.72 -0.47 -5.45
CA ASN A 363 -46.17 -1.83 -5.16
C ASN A 363 -47.69 -1.93 -4.88
N LYS A 364 -48.36 -0.80 -4.61
CA LYS A 364 -49.82 -0.67 -4.50
C LYS A 364 -50.50 -0.23 -5.80
N GLY A 365 -49.77 -0.24 -6.91
CA GLY A 365 -50.29 -0.02 -8.26
C GLY A 365 -50.25 1.43 -8.74
N MET A 366 -49.54 2.35 -8.06
CA MET A 366 -49.24 3.67 -8.64
C MET A 366 -48.16 3.55 -9.72
N THR A 367 -48.23 4.41 -10.73
CA THR A 367 -47.09 4.58 -11.64
C THR A 367 -45.92 5.24 -10.90
N ARG A 368 -44.72 5.08 -11.44
CA ARG A 368 -43.51 5.66 -10.84
C ARG A 368 -43.59 7.19 -10.77
N GLU A 369 -44.10 7.83 -11.83
CA GLU A 369 -44.23 9.29 -11.92
C GLU A 369 -45.22 9.82 -10.88
N GLU A 370 -46.40 9.21 -10.78
CA GLU A 370 -47.40 9.56 -9.75
C GLU A 370 -46.84 9.42 -8.33
N ALA A 371 -46.17 8.32 -8.02
CA ALA A 371 -45.57 8.11 -6.69
C ALA A 371 -44.44 9.11 -6.40
N TYR A 372 -43.64 9.45 -7.41
CA TYR A 372 -42.54 10.41 -7.28
C TYR A 372 -43.07 11.82 -7.05
N ASP A 373 -43.99 12.28 -7.90
CA ASP A 373 -44.60 13.61 -7.83
C ASP A 373 -45.45 13.81 -6.56
N LEU A 374 -45.89 12.71 -5.93
CA LEU A 374 -46.56 12.73 -4.63
C LEU A 374 -45.57 12.85 -3.46
N VAL A 375 -44.44 12.11 -3.51
CA VAL A 375 -43.47 12.04 -2.41
C VAL A 375 -42.51 13.24 -2.40
N GLN A 376 -42.05 13.69 -3.57
CA GLN A 376 -41.03 14.73 -3.68
C GLN A 376 -41.46 16.06 -3.02
N PRO A 377 -42.69 16.59 -3.24
CA PRO A 377 -43.10 17.83 -2.59
C PRO A 377 -43.11 17.72 -1.06
N LYS A 378 -43.48 16.56 -0.51
CA LYS A 378 -43.46 16.30 0.95
C LYS A 378 -42.03 16.23 1.48
N ALA A 379 -41.12 15.66 0.71
CA ALA A 379 -39.70 15.63 1.05
C ALA A 379 -39.10 17.05 1.08
N MET A 380 -39.42 17.88 0.07
CA MET A 380 -39.00 19.27 0.02
C MET A 380 -39.62 20.09 1.16
N GLU A 381 -40.90 19.86 1.46
CA GLU A 381 -41.59 20.52 2.56
C GLU A 381 -40.96 20.17 3.92
N ALA A 382 -40.61 18.90 4.17
CA ALA A 382 -39.90 18.49 5.39
C ALA A 382 -38.56 19.24 5.53
N TRP A 383 -37.84 19.40 4.43
CA TRP A 383 -36.55 20.08 4.41
C TRP A 383 -36.68 21.59 4.64
N GLU A 384 -37.59 22.26 3.94
CA GLU A 384 -37.76 23.71 4.05
C GLU A 384 -38.36 24.13 5.39
N ARG A 385 -39.31 23.35 5.91
CA ARG A 385 -39.99 23.64 7.18
C ARG A 385 -39.32 23.03 8.40
N GLN A 386 -38.31 22.18 8.21
CA GLN A 386 -37.61 21.45 9.27
C GLN A 386 -38.58 20.64 10.15
N VAL A 387 -39.49 19.90 9.52
CA VAL A 387 -40.46 19.01 10.19
C VAL A 387 -40.19 17.54 9.83
N PRO A 388 -40.52 16.58 10.70
CA PRO A 388 -40.34 15.16 10.40
C PRO A 388 -41.08 14.75 9.11
N PHE A 389 -40.36 14.15 8.16
CA PHE A 389 -40.92 13.68 6.90
C PHE A 389 -42.06 12.69 7.12
N ARG A 390 -41.94 11.84 8.14
CA ARG A 390 -42.98 10.88 8.53
C ARG A 390 -44.34 11.53 8.82
N GLU A 391 -44.36 12.68 9.51
CA GLU A 391 -45.60 13.39 9.82
C GLU A 391 -46.30 13.90 8.56
N LEU A 392 -45.54 14.36 7.56
CA LEU A 392 -46.08 14.81 6.28
C LEU A 392 -46.64 13.65 5.45
N ILE A 393 -46.04 12.46 5.57
CA ILE A 393 -46.53 11.23 4.94
C ILE A 393 -47.83 10.75 5.60
N GLU A 394 -47.89 10.76 6.94
CA GLU A 394 -49.08 10.36 7.69
C GLU A 394 -50.25 11.36 7.53
N ALA A 395 -49.96 12.62 7.19
CA ALA A 395 -50.97 13.63 6.90
C ALA A 395 -51.49 13.61 5.44
N GLU A 396 -50.79 12.94 4.52
CA GLU A 396 -51.16 12.92 3.10
C GLU A 396 -52.16 11.81 2.78
N LYS A 397 -53.43 12.20 2.59
CA LYS A 397 -54.54 11.27 2.36
C LYS A 397 -54.34 10.34 1.17
N GLN A 398 -53.70 10.81 0.09
CA GLN A 398 -53.44 9.94 -1.07
C GLN A 398 -52.51 8.79 -0.71
N ILE A 399 -51.55 9.02 0.20
CA ILE A 399 -50.63 7.98 0.67
C ILE A 399 -51.33 7.07 1.68
N THR A 400 -52.00 7.62 2.68
CA THR A 400 -52.66 6.81 3.74
C THR A 400 -53.88 6.02 3.26
N THR A 401 -54.42 6.34 2.07
CA THR A 401 -55.46 5.52 1.43
C THR A 401 -54.87 4.29 0.73
N LYS A 402 -53.58 4.31 0.38
CA LYS A 402 -52.87 3.22 -0.32
C LYS A 402 -52.03 2.35 0.61
N LEU A 403 -51.44 2.95 1.65
CA LEU A 403 -50.57 2.29 2.61
C LEU A 403 -51.22 2.24 3.99
N SER A 404 -51.19 1.07 4.64
CA SER A 404 -51.59 0.96 6.04
C SER A 404 -50.56 1.62 6.96
N LYS A 405 -50.93 1.81 8.23
CA LYS A 405 -50.01 2.34 9.24
C LYS A 405 -48.76 1.45 9.38
N GLU A 406 -48.94 0.14 9.38
CA GLU A 406 -47.86 -0.84 9.49
C GLU A 406 -46.92 -0.81 8.27
N GLU A 407 -47.47 -0.57 7.07
CA GLU A 407 -46.67 -0.42 5.85
C GLU A 407 -45.86 0.89 5.86
N ILE A 408 -46.43 1.96 6.41
CA ILE A 408 -45.70 3.21 6.66
C ILE A 408 -44.62 2.98 7.72
N ASP A 409 -44.93 2.30 8.84
CA ASP A 409 -43.95 1.94 9.87
C ASP A 409 -42.75 1.18 9.29
N ASP A 410 -43.01 0.17 8.45
CA ASP A 410 -41.95 -0.58 7.76
C ASP A 410 -41.08 0.32 6.87
N CYS A 411 -41.66 1.28 6.14
CA CYS A 411 -40.89 2.20 5.29
C CYS A 411 -39.82 2.99 6.08
N PHE A 412 -40.08 3.29 7.34
CA PHE A 412 -39.19 4.06 8.21
C PHE A 412 -38.30 3.19 9.13
N ASP A 413 -38.29 1.87 8.94
CA ASP A 413 -37.37 0.96 9.66
C ASP A 413 -36.02 0.84 8.94
N TYR A 414 -34.94 1.33 9.56
CA TYR A 414 -33.60 1.20 9.00
C TYR A 414 -33.12 -0.25 8.91
N ASN A 415 -33.65 -1.20 9.71
CA ASN A 415 -33.21 -2.59 9.71
C ASN A 415 -33.41 -3.25 8.33
N TYR A 416 -34.33 -2.74 7.52
CA TYR A 416 -34.49 -3.13 6.12
C TYR A 416 -33.18 -3.06 5.32
N HIS A 417 -32.34 -2.07 5.58
CA HIS A 417 -31.06 -1.87 4.89
C HIS A 417 -29.98 -2.83 5.38
N LEU A 418 -30.19 -3.48 6.54
CA LEU A 418 -29.23 -4.38 7.16
C LEU A 418 -29.43 -5.84 6.77
N LYS A 419 -30.57 -6.20 6.15
CA LYS A 419 -30.96 -7.57 5.82
C LYS A 419 -29.93 -8.38 5.01
N ASN A 420 -29.07 -7.70 4.26
CA ASN A 420 -28.05 -8.32 3.40
C ASN A 420 -26.61 -8.16 3.92
N VAL A 421 -26.41 -7.65 5.13
CA VAL A 421 -25.08 -7.49 5.73
C VAL A 421 -24.37 -8.85 5.81
N ASP A 422 -25.06 -9.88 6.30
CA ASP A 422 -24.51 -11.25 6.41
C ASP A 422 -24.08 -11.84 5.07
N TYR A 423 -24.92 -11.66 4.05
CA TYR A 423 -24.63 -12.10 2.70
C TYR A 423 -23.34 -11.47 2.16
N ILE A 424 -23.15 -10.16 2.38
CA ILE A 424 -21.95 -9.44 1.92
C ILE A 424 -20.71 -9.88 2.71
N PHE A 425 -20.81 -10.01 4.03
CA PHE A 425 -19.71 -10.47 4.88
C PHE A 425 -19.24 -11.88 4.46
N LYS A 426 -20.19 -12.80 4.22
CA LYS A 426 -19.89 -14.12 3.66
C LYS A 426 -19.17 -14.03 2.32
N ARG A 427 -19.60 -13.17 1.40
CA ARG A 427 -18.96 -12.97 0.09
C ARG A 427 -17.52 -12.46 0.22
N CYS A 428 -17.21 -11.67 1.24
CA CYS A 428 -15.86 -11.20 1.54
C CYS A 428 -15.01 -12.27 2.27
N GLY A 429 -15.58 -13.41 2.66
CA GLY A 429 -14.91 -14.39 3.53
C GLY A 429 -14.69 -13.86 4.95
N LEU A 430 -15.62 -13.03 5.43
CA LEU A 430 -15.67 -12.47 6.79
C LEU A 430 -16.77 -13.20 7.59
N GLU A 431 -16.59 -14.51 7.79
CA GLU A 431 -17.44 -15.31 8.68
C GLU A 431 -16.76 -15.42 10.07
N GLN A 432 -17.55 -15.51 11.14
CA GLN A 432 -17.04 -15.68 12.51
C GLN A 432 -16.59 -17.11 12.77
#